data_AF-A0A382GGD1-F1
#
_entry.id   AF-A0A382GGD1-F1
#
_cell.length_a   1.000
_cell.length_b   1.000
_cell.length_c   1.000
_cell.angle_alpha   90.00
_cell.angle_beta   90.00
_cell.angle_gamma   90.00
#
_symmetry.space_group_name_H-M   'P 1'
#
loop_
_entity.id
_entity.type
_entity.pdbx_description
1 polymer ?
#
loop_
_entity_poly.entity_id
_entity_poly.type
_entity_poly.pdbx_seq_one_letter_code
_entity_poly.pdbx_strand_id
1 'polypeptide(L)'
;MQKDYPYIIISFGVAIVFIILTWFELYEGMENKLLDLRFLNRGKIETRNDIATLDMDSKSLQVVGRWPWSREKHVPSILAAKEHQMDALAFDIFFIERQERKLEYNDVTSINDSVLTLKEVKNLFPDPD
;
A
#
# COMPACT_ATOMS: atom_id res chain seq x y z
N MET A 1 6.58 50.80 36.27
CA MET A 1 6.45 49.33 36.21
C MET A 1 5.26 48.82 35.38
N GLN A 2 4.49 49.67 34.66
CA GLN A 2 3.29 49.25 33.92
C GLN A 2 3.45 49.16 32.38
N LYS A 3 4.66 49.37 31.85
CA LYS A 3 4.86 49.54 30.40
C LYS A 3 4.74 48.24 29.58
N ASP A 4 4.83 47.08 30.24
CA ASP A 4 4.98 45.80 29.52
C ASP A 4 3.70 44.95 29.43
N TYR A 5 2.66 45.30 30.21
CA TYR A 5 1.33 44.68 30.12
C TYR A 5 0.72 44.60 28.71
N PRO A 6 0.82 45.64 27.85
CA PRO A 6 0.27 45.52 26.49
C PRO A 6 0.95 44.42 25.68
N TYR A 7 2.26 44.19 25.84
CA TYR A 7 2.97 43.13 25.10
C TYR A 7 2.55 41.74 25.57
N ILE A 8 2.33 41.57 26.87
CA ILE A 8 1.85 40.32 27.46
C ILE A 8 0.45 39.98 26.92
N ILE A 9 -0.45 40.97 26.87
CA ILE A 9 -1.79 40.77 26.34
C ILE A 9 -1.75 40.40 24.86
N ILE A 10 -0.90 41.06 24.07
CA ILE A 10 -0.72 40.73 22.65
C ILE A 10 -0.17 39.30 22.49
N SER A 11 0.84 38.90 23.27
CA SER A 11 1.40 37.55 23.16
C SER A 11 0.37 36.47 23.49
N PHE A 12 -0.42 36.67 24.55
CA PHE A 12 -1.50 35.73 24.89
C PHE A 12 -2.62 35.74 23.85
N GLY A 13 -2.96 36.90 23.31
CA GLY A 13 -3.94 37.01 22.22
C GLY A 13 -3.51 36.22 20.98
N VAL A 14 -2.26 36.39 20.54
CA VAL A 14 -1.69 35.63 19.42
C VAL A 14 -1.68 34.13 19.73
N ALA A 15 -1.24 33.73 20.93
CA ALA A 15 -1.22 32.32 21.33
C ALA A 15 -2.63 31.70 21.31
N ILE A 16 -3.64 32.40 21.84
CA ILE A 16 -5.04 31.94 21.83
C ILE A 16 -5.55 31.77 20.39
N VAL A 17 -5.25 32.72 19.50
CA VAL A 17 -5.63 32.60 18.08
C VAL A 17 -5.01 31.35 17.45
N PHE A 18 -3.71 31.11 17.66
CA PHE A 18 -3.06 29.90 17.14
C PHE A 18 -3.65 28.62 17.75
N ILE A 19 -3.94 28.59 19.06
CA ILE A 19 -4.58 27.44 19.70
C ILE A 19 -5.94 27.16 19.05
N ILE A 20 -6.76 28.18 18.80
CA ILE A 20 -8.06 28.03 18.14
C ILE A 20 -7.88 27.52 16.70
N LEU A 21 -6.97 28.12 15.93
CA LEU A 21 -6.68 27.68 14.57
C LEU A 21 -6.24 26.22 14.53
N THR A 22 -5.42 25.79 15.49
CA THR A 22 -4.95 24.40 15.61
C THR A 22 -6.06 23.45 16.02
N TRP A 23 -6.86 23.80 17.04
CA TRP A 23 -7.93 22.94 17.56
C TRP A 23 -9.02 22.66 16.52
N PHE A 24 -9.31 23.64 15.67
CA PHE A 24 -10.32 23.52 14.61
C PHE A 24 -9.74 23.20 13.24
N GLU A 25 -8.44 22.90 13.15
CA GLU A 25 -7.77 22.51 11.89
C GLU A 25 -7.97 23.51 10.73
N LEU A 26 -8.20 24.79 11.05
CA LEU A 26 -8.61 25.83 10.08
C LEU A 26 -7.51 26.19 9.06
N TYR A 27 -6.31 25.67 9.25
CA TYR A 27 -5.14 25.90 8.40
C TYR A 27 -4.86 24.74 7.42
N GLU A 28 -5.48 23.56 7.61
CA GLU A 28 -5.16 22.36 6.80
C GLU A 28 -5.39 22.57 5.30
N GLY A 29 -6.49 23.23 4.93
CA GLY A 29 -6.79 23.52 3.53
C GLY A 29 -5.75 24.42 2.88
N MET A 30 -5.18 25.37 3.63
CA MET A 30 -4.09 26.21 3.16
C MET A 30 -2.78 25.43 3.11
N GLU A 31 -2.50 24.61 4.12
CA GLU A 31 -1.31 23.77 4.19
C GLU A 31 -1.24 22.79 3.01
N ASN A 32 -2.32 22.07 2.73
CA ASN A 32 -2.40 21.13 1.61
C ASN A 32 -2.14 21.82 0.27
N LYS A 33 -2.72 23.00 0.05
CA LYS A 33 -2.45 23.80 -1.16
C LYS A 33 -1.01 24.26 -1.26
N LEU A 34 -0.40 24.69 -0.15
CA LEU A 34 1.00 25.08 -0.11
C LEU A 34 1.92 23.88 -0.38
N LEU A 35 1.55 22.70 0.13
CA LEU A 35 2.26 21.46 -0.09
C LEU A 35 2.18 21.01 -1.56
N ASP A 36 1.01 21.10 -2.18
CA ASP A 36 0.83 20.85 -3.62
C ASP A 36 1.67 21.81 -4.47
N LEU A 37 1.66 23.10 -4.14
CA LEU A 37 2.49 24.11 -4.82
C LEU A 37 3.98 23.80 -4.69
N ARG A 38 4.42 23.31 -3.53
CA ARG A 38 5.82 22.89 -3.32
C ARG A 38 6.17 21.69 -4.19
N PHE A 39 5.26 20.73 -4.38
CA PHE A 39 5.49 19.61 -5.29
C PHE A 39 5.54 20.03 -6.75
N LEU A 40 4.63 20.92 -7.17
CA LEU A 40 4.64 21.48 -8.52
C LEU A 40 5.93 22.26 -8.79
N ASN A 41 6.36 23.11 -7.85
CA ASN A 41 7.56 23.92 -7.98
C ASN A 41 8.85 23.08 -7.94
N ARG A 42 8.88 22.00 -7.13
CA ARG A 42 10.01 21.06 -7.11
C ARG A 42 10.19 20.36 -8.46
N GLY A 43 9.10 20.15 -9.19
CA GLY A 43 9.12 19.44 -10.46
C GLY A 43 9.31 17.92 -10.31
N LYS A 44 9.51 17.26 -11.44
CA LYS A 44 9.73 15.81 -11.48
C LYS A 44 11.13 15.49 -10.96
N ILE A 45 11.21 14.50 -10.08
CA ILE A 45 12.49 13.93 -9.67
C ILE A 45 12.95 13.01 -10.80
N GLU A 46 14.21 13.14 -11.21
CA GLU A 46 14.78 12.21 -12.21
C GLU A 46 14.78 10.80 -11.64
N THR A 47 14.05 9.92 -12.33
CA THR A 47 13.99 8.49 -12.02
C THR A 47 15.00 7.75 -12.87
N ARG A 48 15.58 6.68 -12.33
CA ARG A 48 16.39 5.79 -13.16
C ARG A 48 15.48 4.97 -14.08
N ASN A 49 15.90 4.82 -15.33
CA ASN A 49 15.13 4.10 -16.35
C ASN A 49 15.38 2.58 -16.35
N ASP A 50 16.28 2.10 -15.48
CA ASP A 50 16.64 0.69 -15.31
C ASP A 50 15.92 0.04 -14.10
N ILE A 51 15.00 0.76 -13.47
CA ILE A 51 14.20 0.27 -12.35
C ILE A 51 12.73 0.26 -12.77
N ALA A 52 12.09 -0.90 -12.62
CA ALA A 52 10.65 -1.06 -12.77
C ALA A 52 10.03 -1.41 -11.42
N THR A 53 8.86 -0.85 -11.13
CA THR A 53 8.06 -1.17 -9.93
C THR A 53 6.81 -1.95 -10.32
N LEU A 54 6.42 -2.88 -9.46
CA LEU A 54 5.14 -3.58 -9.55
C LEU A 54 4.35 -3.23 -8.29
N ASP A 55 3.41 -2.32 -8.45
CA ASP A 55 2.62 -1.80 -7.33
C ASP A 55 1.32 -2.59 -7.17
N MET A 56 0.91 -2.80 -5.92
CA MET A 56 -0.37 -3.40 -5.57
C MET A 56 -1.29 -2.31 -5.04
N ASP A 57 -2.30 -1.92 -5.85
CA ASP A 57 -3.21 -0.85 -5.51
C ASP A 57 -4.66 -1.36 -5.31
N SER A 58 -5.58 -0.42 -5.07
CA SER A 58 -7.00 -0.75 -4.90
C SER A 58 -7.64 -1.37 -6.15
N LYS A 59 -7.09 -1.16 -7.34
CA LYS A 59 -7.55 -1.79 -8.58
C LYS A 59 -7.03 -3.22 -8.65
N SER A 60 -5.78 -3.45 -8.30
CA SER A 60 -5.21 -4.81 -8.19
C SER A 60 -6.02 -5.66 -7.21
N LEU A 61 -6.40 -5.11 -6.05
CA LEU A 61 -7.23 -5.81 -5.05
C LEU A 61 -8.64 -6.15 -5.57
N GLN A 62 -9.21 -5.33 -6.45
CA GLN A 62 -10.52 -5.62 -7.05
C GLN A 62 -10.44 -6.77 -8.06
N VAL A 63 -9.32 -6.92 -8.76
CA VAL A 63 -9.12 -7.95 -9.78
C VAL A 63 -8.63 -9.27 -9.17
N VAL A 64 -7.61 -9.20 -8.32
CA VAL A 64 -6.94 -10.38 -7.74
C VAL A 64 -7.67 -10.89 -6.50
N GLY A 65 -8.32 -9.98 -5.77
CA GLY A 65 -9.00 -10.28 -4.51
C GLY A 65 -8.31 -9.64 -3.30
N ARG A 66 -8.87 -9.91 -2.12
CA ARG A 66 -8.41 -9.30 -0.87
C ARG A 66 -7.04 -9.83 -0.44
N TRP A 67 -6.15 -8.92 -0.04
CA TRP A 67 -4.89 -9.23 0.64
C TRP A 67 -5.11 -9.90 2.02
N PRO A 68 -4.25 -10.83 2.50
CA PRO A 68 -3.00 -11.31 1.90
C PRO A 68 -3.21 -12.31 0.76
N TRP A 69 -2.40 -12.18 -0.29
CA TRP A 69 -2.45 -13.08 -1.44
C TRP A 69 -1.57 -14.32 -1.23
N SER A 70 -1.93 -15.38 -1.95
CA SER A 70 -1.09 -16.56 -2.07
C SER A 70 0.22 -16.25 -2.80
N ARG A 71 1.34 -16.86 -2.39
CA ARG A 71 2.66 -16.83 -3.05
C ARG A 71 2.56 -17.17 -4.54
N GLU A 72 1.60 -18.01 -4.92
CA GLU A 72 1.33 -18.35 -6.32
C GLU A 72 0.95 -17.12 -7.16
N LYS A 73 0.22 -16.16 -6.59
CA LYS A 73 -0.15 -14.91 -7.28
C LYS A 73 1.08 -14.02 -7.56
N HIS A 74 2.20 -14.26 -6.89
CA HIS A 74 3.45 -13.53 -7.13
C HIS A 74 4.36 -14.21 -8.17
N VAL A 75 4.09 -15.46 -8.57
CA VAL A 75 4.90 -16.18 -9.58
C VAL A 75 5.01 -15.42 -10.90
N PRO A 76 3.94 -14.79 -11.45
CA PRO A 76 4.06 -14.00 -12.67
C PRO A 76 5.09 -12.87 -12.58
N SER A 77 5.28 -12.25 -11.42
CA SER A 77 6.29 -11.19 -11.22
C SER A 77 7.72 -11.74 -11.35
N ILE A 78 7.94 -12.96 -10.87
CA ILE A 78 9.24 -13.65 -10.97
C ILE A 78 9.51 -14.06 -12.41
N LEU A 79 8.48 -14.59 -13.11
CA LEU A 79 8.60 -14.97 -14.51
C LEU A 79 8.88 -13.75 -15.40
N ALA A 80 8.19 -12.64 -15.17
CA ALA A 80 8.44 -11.38 -15.87
C ALA A 80 9.88 -10.89 -15.61
N ALA A 81 10.34 -10.91 -14.36
CA ALA A 81 11.72 -10.54 -14.04
C ALA A 81 12.76 -11.40 -14.77
N LYS A 82 12.50 -12.71 -14.88
CA LYS A 82 13.34 -13.63 -15.63
C LYS A 82 13.31 -13.35 -17.14
N GLU A 83 12.13 -13.14 -17.71
CA GLU A 83 11.95 -12.85 -19.14
C GLU A 83 12.68 -11.57 -19.56
N HIS A 84 12.62 -10.55 -18.71
CA HIS A 84 13.31 -9.27 -18.91
C HIS A 84 14.77 -9.27 -18.46
N GLN A 85 15.32 -10.43 -18.03
CA GLN A 85 16.71 -10.58 -17.60
C GLN A 85 17.11 -9.56 -16.52
N MET A 86 16.22 -9.30 -15.56
CA MET A 86 16.49 -8.37 -14.47
C MET A 86 17.66 -8.86 -13.61
N ASP A 87 18.59 -7.96 -13.29
CA ASP A 87 19.74 -8.27 -12.42
C ASP A 87 19.33 -8.58 -10.97
N ALA A 88 18.24 -7.96 -10.50
CA ALA A 88 17.71 -8.14 -9.16
C ALA A 88 16.19 -7.97 -9.13
N LEU A 89 15.53 -8.78 -8.28
CA LEU A 89 14.12 -8.64 -7.93
C LEU A 89 14.00 -8.54 -6.41
N ALA A 90 13.33 -7.50 -5.92
CA ALA A 90 13.10 -7.27 -4.50
C ALA A 90 11.61 -7.25 -4.20
N PHE A 91 11.23 -7.81 -3.05
CA PHE A 91 9.86 -7.77 -2.55
C PHE A 91 9.81 -6.96 -1.25
N ASP A 92 8.94 -5.95 -1.21
CA ASP A 92 8.57 -5.26 0.04
C ASP A 92 7.39 -5.97 0.70
N ILE A 93 7.53 -7.30 0.86
CA ILE A 93 6.50 -8.19 1.41
C ILE A 93 7.22 -9.30 2.19
N PHE A 94 6.68 -9.62 3.36
CA PHE A 94 7.20 -10.70 4.20
C PHE A 94 6.64 -12.06 3.80
N PHE A 95 7.54 -13.03 3.59
CA PHE A 95 7.22 -14.43 3.30
C PHE A 95 7.70 -15.36 4.44
N ILE A 96 7.40 -15.00 5.69
CA ILE A 96 7.99 -15.61 6.88
C ILE A 96 7.41 -17.00 7.17
N GLU A 97 6.09 -17.15 7.08
CA GLU A 97 5.40 -18.39 7.44
C GLU A 97 5.20 -19.30 6.23
N ARG A 98 5.22 -20.62 6.44
CA ARG A 98 4.80 -21.56 5.40
C ARG A 98 3.36 -21.26 5.05
N GLN A 99 3.10 -21.06 3.77
CA GLN A 99 1.76 -20.73 3.34
C GLN A 99 0.89 -21.98 3.31
N GLU A 100 -0.25 -21.94 4.01
CA GLU A 100 -1.30 -22.93 3.84
C GLU A 100 -1.93 -22.82 2.45
N ARG A 101 -2.07 -23.95 1.76
CA ARG A 101 -2.78 -23.99 0.48
C ARG A 101 -4.28 -23.88 0.75
N LYS A 102 -4.85 -22.73 0.41
CA LYS A 102 -6.29 -22.48 0.53
C LYS A 102 -6.95 -22.62 -0.83
N LEU A 103 -7.97 -23.46 -0.91
CA LEU A 103 -8.83 -23.59 -2.09
C LEU A 103 -9.67 -22.31 -2.25
N GLU A 104 -9.44 -21.57 -3.34
CA GLU A 104 -10.34 -20.47 -3.72
C GLU A 104 -11.52 -21.03 -4.52
N TYR A 105 -12.73 -20.52 -4.26
CA TYR A 105 -13.96 -21.00 -4.91
C TYR A 105 -13.89 -20.93 -6.45
N ASN A 106 -13.18 -19.92 -6.98
CA ASN A 106 -13.00 -19.72 -8.41
C ASN A 106 -12.10 -20.79 -9.07
N ASP A 107 -11.23 -21.45 -8.31
CA ASP A 107 -10.40 -22.54 -8.85
C ASP A 107 -11.23 -23.82 -8.99
N VAL A 108 -12.21 -24.02 -8.11
CA VAL A 108 -13.11 -25.18 -8.12
C VAL A 108 -14.04 -25.14 -9.34
N THR A 109 -14.48 -23.96 -9.78
CA THR A 109 -15.37 -23.82 -10.94
C THR A 109 -14.65 -24.02 -12.28
N SER A 110 -13.31 -23.96 -12.31
CA SER A 110 -12.53 -24.30 -13.50
C SER A 110 -12.46 -25.81 -13.77
N ILE A 111 -12.76 -26.64 -12.77
CA ILE A 111 -12.82 -28.10 -12.88
C ILE A 111 -14.20 -28.50 -13.40
N ASN A 112 -14.39 -28.39 -14.71
CA ASN A 112 -15.72 -28.51 -15.31
C ASN A 112 -16.17 -29.97 -15.55
N ASP A 113 -15.27 -30.97 -15.55
CA ASP A 113 -15.60 -32.29 -16.13
C ASP A 113 -14.99 -33.51 -15.41
N SER A 114 -14.74 -33.45 -14.10
CA SER A 114 -14.32 -34.65 -13.38
C SER A 114 -15.09 -34.77 -12.08
N VAL A 115 -15.84 -35.87 -11.96
CA VAL A 115 -16.37 -36.35 -10.69
C VAL A 115 -15.17 -36.71 -9.83
N LEU A 116 -14.55 -35.71 -9.21
CA LEU A 116 -13.44 -35.90 -8.31
C LEU A 116 -14.01 -36.45 -7.01
N THR A 117 -13.56 -37.64 -6.66
CA THR A 117 -13.86 -38.25 -5.38
C THR A 117 -13.24 -37.37 -4.29
N LEU A 118 -13.88 -37.24 -3.12
CA LEU A 118 -13.34 -36.50 -1.95
C LEU A 118 -11.87 -36.86 -1.63
N LYS A 119 -11.46 -38.09 -1.93
CA LYS A 119 -10.09 -38.59 -1.79
C LYS A 119 -9.10 -38.00 -2.80
N GLU A 120 -9.54 -37.77 -4.04
CA GLU A 120 -8.73 -37.16 -5.10
C GLU A 120 -8.57 -35.65 -4.85
N VAL A 121 -9.62 -35.00 -4.36
CA VAL A 121 -9.54 -33.60 -3.87
C VAL A 121 -8.54 -33.49 -2.73
N LYS A 122 -8.58 -34.41 -1.75
CA LYS A 122 -7.60 -34.43 -0.64
C LYS A 122 -6.15 -34.66 -1.11
N ASN A 123 -5.94 -35.39 -2.21
CA ASN A 123 -4.60 -35.59 -2.78
C ASN A 123 -4.06 -34.37 -3.54
N LEU A 124 -4.94 -33.51 -4.06
CA LEU A 124 -4.53 -32.23 -4.66
C LEU A 124 -4.08 -31.23 -3.58
N PHE A 125 -4.66 -31.34 -2.39
CA PHE A 125 -4.38 -30.50 -1.22
C PHE A 125 -4.10 -31.36 0.03
N PRO A 126 -2.99 -32.13 0.07
CA PRO A 126 -2.59 -32.85 1.27
C PRO A 126 -2.38 -31.87 2.42
N ASP A 127 -2.79 -32.30 3.62
CA ASP A 127 -2.58 -31.56 4.86
C ASP A 127 -1.11 -31.14 4.95
N PRO A 128 -0.82 -29.89 5.35
CA PRO A 128 0.54 -29.35 5.38
C PRO A 128 1.44 -29.94 6.49
N ASP A 129 0.88 -30.86 7.29
CA ASP A 129 1.53 -31.59 8.39
C ASP A 129 2.40 -32.77 7.91
#